data_AF-A0A399EVY2-F1
#
_entry.id   AF-A0A399EVY2-F1
#
_cell.length_a   1.000
_cell.length_b   1.000
_cell.length_c   1.000
_cell.angle_alpha   90.00
_cell.angle_beta   90.00
_cell.angle_gamma   90.00
#
_symmetry.space_group_name_H-M   'P 1'
#
loop_
_entity.id
_entity.type
_entity.pdbx_description
1 polymer ?
#
loop_
_entity_poly.entity_id
_entity_poly.type
_entity_poly.pdbx_seq_one_letter_code
_entity_poly.pdbx_strand_id
1 'polypeptide(L)'
;MRRLLSLLLLLTPAMAQLSDAEVLGRCQEVFTQLRPVGFYLEPLGSSRPQGWLIRVLLGTREPGAVQPLSRLTLDNRLALVPVGLEDLAQLIERPALTALRLINQGRRRMEQIGRRLQLANWMVPEAQAYRCFLLVDGRVMGFLRLSRSLEPLPEPRWLADFRRSPYRWPSEEAQGNP
;
A
#
# COMPACT_ATOMS: atom_id res chain seq x y z
N MET A 1 -31.84 60.25 -12.91
CA MET A 1 -30.68 59.37 -13.23
C MET A 1 -30.04 58.92 -11.92
N ARG A 2 -30.30 57.69 -11.45
CA ARG A 2 -29.59 57.08 -10.32
C ARG A 2 -29.33 55.63 -10.71
N ARG A 3 -28.12 55.35 -11.19
CA ARG A 3 -27.67 54.02 -11.59
C ARG A 3 -27.44 53.20 -10.32
N LEU A 4 -28.27 52.19 -10.09
CA LEU A 4 -27.94 51.09 -9.17
C LEU A 4 -26.81 50.28 -9.81
N LEU A 5 -25.63 50.32 -9.21
CA LEU A 5 -24.53 49.42 -9.55
C LEU A 5 -24.69 48.15 -8.71
N SER A 6 -25.12 47.07 -9.35
CA SER A 6 -25.13 45.73 -8.77
C SER A 6 -23.68 45.21 -8.71
N LEU A 7 -23.08 45.17 -7.52
CA LEU A 7 -21.85 44.40 -7.27
C LEU A 7 -22.21 42.92 -7.14
N LEU A 8 -22.13 42.19 -8.26
CA LEU A 8 -22.05 40.73 -8.27
C LEU A 8 -20.63 40.33 -7.86
N LEU A 9 -20.44 40.05 -6.57
CA LEU A 9 -19.28 39.33 -6.05
C LEU A 9 -19.34 37.90 -6.60
N LEU A 10 -18.57 37.64 -7.65
CA LEU A 10 -18.24 36.30 -8.12
C LEU A 10 -17.38 35.62 -7.04
N LEU A 11 -18.02 34.94 -6.10
CA LEU A 11 -17.39 33.97 -5.22
C LEU A 11 -16.97 32.76 -6.06
N THR A 12 -15.81 32.84 -6.70
CA THR A 12 -15.12 31.63 -7.14
C THR A 12 -14.72 30.89 -5.85
N PRO A 13 -15.12 29.63 -5.64
CA PRO A 13 -14.53 28.84 -4.57
C PRO A 13 -13.06 28.73 -4.91
N ALA A 14 -12.22 29.48 -4.18
CA ALA A 14 -10.80 29.22 -4.14
C ALA A 14 -10.70 27.80 -3.59
N MET A 15 -10.42 26.85 -4.47
CA MET A 15 -9.98 25.52 -4.09
C MET A 15 -8.76 25.73 -3.20
N ALA A 16 -8.94 25.69 -1.88
CA ALA A 16 -7.85 25.83 -0.94
C ALA A 16 -6.87 24.69 -1.24
N GLN A 17 -5.74 25.04 -1.86
CA GLN A 17 -4.71 24.09 -2.18
C GLN A 17 -3.99 23.78 -0.88
N LEU A 18 -4.13 22.55 -0.41
CA LEU A 18 -3.43 22.06 0.77
C LEU A 18 -1.93 22.26 0.57
N SER A 19 -1.26 22.69 1.64
CA SER A 19 0.19 22.79 1.66
C SER A 19 0.83 21.40 1.68
N ASP A 20 2.03 21.29 1.14
CA ASP A 20 2.80 20.04 1.17
C ASP A 20 3.02 19.55 2.62
N ALA A 21 3.16 20.47 3.57
CA ALA A 21 3.31 20.17 5.00
C ALA A 21 2.07 19.48 5.58
N GLU A 22 0.87 19.93 5.23
CA GLU A 22 -0.39 19.30 5.68
C GLU A 22 -0.54 17.89 5.10
N VAL A 23 -0.24 17.72 3.81
CA VAL A 23 -0.29 16.41 3.15
C VAL A 23 0.72 15.44 3.78
N LEU A 24 1.96 15.88 3.99
CA LEU A 24 3.01 15.07 4.61
C LEU A 24 2.67 14.73 6.07
N GLY A 25 2.11 15.68 6.82
CA GLY A 25 1.59 15.45 8.17
C GLY A 25 0.56 14.33 8.19
N ARG A 26 -0.42 14.37 7.29
CA ARG A 26 -1.40 13.28 7.16
C ARG A 26 -0.78 11.96 6.74
N CYS A 27 0.16 11.97 5.79
CA CYS A 27 0.85 10.75 5.39
C CYS A 27 1.61 10.11 6.57
N GLN A 28 2.19 10.92 7.45
CA GLN A 28 2.85 10.47 8.68
C GLN A 28 1.84 9.83 9.66
N GLU A 29 0.68 10.44 9.85
CA GLU A 29 -0.39 9.87 10.69
C GLU A 29 -0.82 8.49 10.19
N VAL A 30 -1.10 8.35 8.89
CA VAL A 30 -1.49 7.06 8.31
C VAL A 30 -0.35 6.05 8.40
N PHE A 31 0.88 6.48 8.11
CA PHE A 31 2.08 5.64 8.15
C PHE A 31 2.34 5.03 9.53
N THR A 32 2.26 5.82 10.61
CA THR A 32 2.50 5.33 11.98
C THR A 32 1.52 4.25 12.40
N GLN A 33 0.36 4.22 11.76
CA GLN A 33 -0.62 3.19 11.99
C GLN A 33 -0.35 1.97 11.11
N LEU A 34 0.34 2.03 9.97
CA LEU A 34 0.44 0.89 9.05
C LEU A 34 1.00 -0.37 9.71
N ARG A 35 0.30 -1.49 9.49
CA ARG A 35 0.69 -2.84 9.93
C ARG A 35 0.45 -3.85 8.81
N PRO A 36 1.18 -4.98 8.79
CA PRO A 36 0.83 -6.09 7.91
C PRO A 36 -0.58 -6.58 8.20
N VAL A 37 -1.46 -6.50 7.19
CA VAL A 37 -2.86 -6.98 7.24
C VAL A 37 -3.09 -8.17 6.32
N GLY A 38 -2.15 -8.43 5.39
CA GLY A 38 -2.22 -9.58 4.50
C GLY A 38 -0.86 -9.98 3.96
N PHE A 39 -0.67 -11.26 3.72
CA PHE A 39 0.45 -11.83 2.99
C PHE A 39 -0.11 -12.74 1.91
N TYR A 40 0.41 -12.69 0.70
CA TYR A 40 0.03 -13.63 -0.33
C TYR A 40 1.16 -13.85 -1.34
N LEU A 41 1.13 -14.98 -2.03
CA LEU A 41 2.02 -15.20 -3.18
C LEU A 41 1.29 -14.73 -4.45
N GLU A 42 1.93 -13.88 -5.22
CA GLU A 42 1.44 -13.38 -6.51
C GLU A 42 2.20 -14.06 -7.64
N PRO A 43 1.50 -14.68 -8.62
CA PRO A 43 2.15 -15.29 -9.76
C PRO A 43 2.66 -14.21 -10.73
N LEU A 44 3.86 -14.40 -11.27
CA LEU A 44 4.38 -13.60 -12.37
C LEU A 44 4.12 -14.29 -13.70
N GLY A 45 3.52 -13.56 -14.65
CA GLY A 45 3.11 -14.07 -15.95
C GLY A 45 1.59 -14.28 -16.03
N SER A 46 0.99 -13.85 -17.14
CA SER A 46 -0.47 -13.75 -17.33
C SER A 46 -1.17 -15.07 -17.65
N SER A 47 -0.44 -16.09 -18.14
CA SER A 47 -1.05 -17.34 -18.65
C SER A 47 -0.44 -18.61 -18.07
N ARG A 48 0.86 -18.59 -17.74
CA ARG A 48 1.54 -19.62 -16.96
C ARG A 48 2.49 -18.91 -15.98
N PRO A 49 2.36 -19.13 -14.67
CA PRO A 49 3.27 -18.54 -13.70
C PRO A 49 4.70 -19.00 -14.00
N GLN A 50 5.58 -18.05 -14.28
CA GLN A 50 7.03 -18.29 -14.42
C GLN A 50 7.71 -18.37 -13.04
N GLY A 51 7.01 -17.88 -12.02
CA GLY A 51 7.41 -17.91 -10.63
C GLY A 51 6.45 -17.06 -9.80
N TRP A 52 6.73 -16.97 -8.51
CA TRP A 52 5.88 -16.23 -7.57
C TRP A 52 6.71 -15.28 -6.72
N LEU A 53 6.13 -14.14 -6.37
CA LEU A 53 6.67 -13.21 -5.38
C LEU A 53 5.77 -13.19 -4.14
N ILE A 54 6.34 -12.82 -3.00
CA ILE A 54 5.57 -12.60 -1.78
C ILE A 54 5.17 -11.14 -1.75
N ARG A 55 3.87 -10.89 -1.58
CA ARG A 55 3.32 -9.56 -1.41
C ARG A 55 2.86 -9.41 0.03
N VAL A 56 3.21 -8.29 0.63
CA VAL A 56 2.78 -7.92 1.98
C VAL A 56 1.87 -6.71 1.87
N LEU A 57 0.60 -6.89 2.21
CA LEU A 57 -0.36 -5.81 2.30
C LEU A 57 -0.19 -5.12 3.65
N LEU A 58 -0.01 -3.80 3.60
CA LEU A 58 -0.02 -2.94 4.76
C LEU A 58 -1.34 -2.17 4.76
N GLY A 59 -1.94 -2.04 5.93
CA GLY A 59 -3.20 -1.34 6.05
C GLY A 59 -3.48 -1.02 7.49
N THR A 60 -4.76 -0.72 7.75
CA THR A 60 -5.26 -0.51 9.09
C THR A 60 -5.93 -1.78 9.65
N ARG A 61 -5.53 -2.20 10.85
CA ARG A 61 -6.25 -2.97 11.88
C ARG A 61 -7.60 -2.31 12.12
N GLU A 62 -8.49 -2.54 11.18
CA GLU A 62 -9.92 -2.62 11.40
C GLU A 62 -10.26 -4.09 11.59
N PRO A 63 -11.04 -4.46 12.61
CA PRO A 63 -11.51 -5.84 12.78
C PRO A 63 -12.32 -6.28 11.55
N GLY A 64 -12.03 -7.47 11.02
CA GLY A 64 -12.92 -8.17 10.07
C GLY A 64 -12.74 -7.87 8.57
N ALA A 65 -11.82 -6.99 8.16
CA ALA A 65 -11.56 -6.75 6.73
C ALA A 65 -10.11 -6.40 6.41
N VAL A 66 -9.54 -7.05 5.39
CA VAL A 66 -8.26 -6.63 4.81
C VAL A 66 -8.51 -5.40 3.94
N GLN A 67 -8.08 -4.23 4.41
CA GLN A 67 -8.12 -2.99 3.64
C GLN A 67 -6.68 -2.52 3.32
N PRO A 68 -6.13 -2.85 2.15
CA PRO A 68 -4.75 -2.55 1.82
C PRO A 68 -4.57 -1.09 1.41
N LEU A 69 -3.75 -0.37 2.16
CA LEU A 69 -3.35 1.03 1.89
C LEU A 69 -1.98 1.13 1.23
N SER A 70 -1.14 0.10 1.39
CA SER A 70 0.17 -0.02 0.77
C SER A 70 0.51 -1.48 0.54
N ARG A 71 1.50 -1.74 -0.32
CA ARG A 71 2.01 -3.07 -0.62
C ARG A 71 3.54 -3.05 -0.66
N LEU A 72 4.16 -4.01 0.01
CA LEU A 72 5.58 -4.33 -0.11
C LEU A 72 5.76 -5.64 -0.89
N THR A 73 6.96 -5.82 -1.43
CA THR A 73 7.36 -7.02 -2.17
C THR A 73 8.54 -7.69 -1.48
N LEU A 74 8.46 -9.00 -1.29
CA LEU A 74 9.57 -9.83 -0.85
C LEU A 74 9.88 -10.91 -1.89
N ASP A 75 11.16 -11.21 -2.05
CA ASP A 75 11.65 -12.31 -2.88
C ASP A 75 11.62 -13.66 -2.13
N ASN A 76 12.11 -14.73 -2.78
CA ASN A 76 12.16 -16.06 -2.18
C ASN A 76 13.11 -16.19 -0.96
N ARG A 77 13.99 -15.20 -0.73
CA ARG A 77 14.87 -15.09 0.44
C ARG A 77 14.30 -14.17 1.51
N LEU A 78 13.07 -13.67 1.32
CA LEU A 78 12.41 -12.70 2.20
C LEU A 78 13.15 -11.35 2.26
N ALA A 79 13.92 -11.02 1.22
CA ALA A 79 14.51 -9.71 1.05
C ALA A 79 13.47 -8.75 0.44
N LEU A 80 13.50 -7.49 0.87
CA LEU A 80 12.67 -6.45 0.26
C LEU A 80 13.12 -6.18 -1.16
N VAL A 81 12.14 -6.10 -2.05
CA VAL A 81 12.34 -5.75 -3.45
C VAL A 81 11.83 -4.31 -3.64
N PRO A 82 12.69 -3.38 -4.09
CA PRO A 82 12.26 -2.02 -4.40
C PRO A 82 11.19 -1.99 -5.50
N VAL A 83 10.32 -0.99 -5.42
CA VAL A 83 9.31 -0.73 -6.46
C VAL A 83 10.00 -0.47 -7.79
N GLY A 84 9.57 -1.18 -8.83
CA GLY A 84 10.12 -1.11 -10.18
C GLY A 84 11.28 -2.07 -10.46
N LEU A 85 11.70 -2.88 -9.48
CA LEU A 85 12.75 -3.91 -9.64
C LEU A 85 12.22 -5.33 -9.40
N GLU A 86 10.91 -5.54 -9.49
CA GLU A 86 10.27 -6.83 -9.25
C GLU A 86 10.63 -7.91 -10.28
N ASP A 87 11.03 -7.50 -11.48
CA ASP A 87 11.54 -8.36 -12.55
C ASP A 87 12.94 -8.95 -12.24
N LEU A 88 13.72 -8.27 -11.39
CA LEU A 88 15.04 -8.71 -10.94
C LEU A 88 14.98 -9.58 -9.67
N ALA A 89 13.80 -9.76 -9.08
CA ALA A 89 13.63 -10.48 -7.84
C ALA A 89 13.81 -11.99 -8.00
N GLN A 90 14.31 -12.65 -6.96
CA GLN A 90 14.41 -14.11 -6.94
C GLN A 90 13.04 -14.73 -6.71
N LEU A 91 12.58 -15.48 -7.71
CA LEU A 91 11.22 -16.03 -7.73
C LEU A 91 11.10 -17.32 -6.90
N ILE A 92 9.88 -17.58 -6.46
CA ILE A 92 9.48 -18.86 -5.87
C ILE A 92 8.95 -19.75 -6.99
N GLU A 93 9.60 -20.88 -7.24
CA GLU A 93 9.21 -21.81 -8.31
C GLU A 93 8.12 -22.81 -7.87
N ARG A 94 8.16 -23.25 -6.60
CA ARG A 94 7.31 -24.33 -6.07
C ARG A 94 6.48 -23.89 -4.87
N PRO A 95 5.53 -22.96 -5.05
CA PRO A 95 4.80 -22.34 -3.94
C PRO A 95 4.01 -23.35 -3.11
N ALA A 96 3.45 -24.40 -3.71
CA ALA A 96 2.69 -25.43 -3.01
C ALA A 96 3.46 -26.10 -1.84
N LEU A 97 4.78 -26.24 -1.98
CA LEU A 97 5.63 -26.89 -0.97
C LEU A 97 6.16 -25.90 0.08
N THR A 98 6.20 -24.61 -0.25
CA THR A 98 6.94 -23.61 0.56
C THR A 98 6.08 -22.47 1.08
N ALA A 99 4.87 -22.27 0.57
CA ALA A 99 4.04 -21.09 0.84
C ALA A 99 3.81 -20.85 2.33
N LEU A 100 3.31 -21.85 3.07
CA LEU A 100 3.00 -21.70 4.50
C LEU A 100 4.26 -21.32 5.30
N ARG A 101 5.38 -21.98 5.02
CA ARG A 101 6.68 -21.68 5.65
C ARG A 101 7.13 -20.26 5.35
N LEU A 102 7.10 -19.86 4.07
CA LEU A 102 7.53 -18.54 3.62
C LEU A 102 6.64 -17.43 4.18
N ILE A 103 5.32 -17.63 4.22
CA ILE A 103 4.38 -16.67 4.83
C ILE A 103 4.69 -16.50 6.32
N ASN A 104 4.87 -17.60 7.06
CA ASN A 104 5.17 -17.54 8.50
C ASN A 104 6.54 -16.90 8.79
N GLN A 105 7.55 -17.21 7.98
CA GLN A 105 8.86 -16.56 8.08
C GLN A 105 8.78 -15.08 7.69
N GLY A 106 8.03 -14.74 6.64
CA GLY A 106 7.78 -13.39 6.17
C GLY A 106 7.09 -12.52 7.23
N ARG A 107 6.11 -13.08 7.95
CA ARG A 107 5.45 -12.40 9.08
C ARG A 107 6.44 -12.00 10.17
N ARG A 108 7.32 -12.91 10.60
CA ARG A 108 8.38 -12.60 11.56
C ARG A 108 9.40 -11.60 11.01
N ARG A 109 9.76 -11.73 9.73
CA ARG A 109 10.68 -10.80 9.04
C ARG A 109 10.11 -9.38 8.99
N MET A 110 8.79 -9.23 8.88
CA MET A 110 8.14 -7.92 8.87
C MET A 110 8.28 -7.15 10.18
N GLU A 111 8.47 -7.81 11.32
CA GLU A 111 8.78 -7.12 12.58
C GLU A 111 10.14 -6.39 12.51
N GLN A 112 11.12 -6.99 11.84
CA GLN A 112 12.44 -6.38 11.63
C GLN A 112 12.40 -5.30 10.57
N ILE A 113 11.67 -5.53 9.47
CA ILE A 113 11.47 -4.54 8.40
C ILE A 113 10.73 -3.32 8.94
N GLY A 114 9.69 -3.50 9.75
CA GLY A 114 8.88 -2.41 10.30
C GLY A 114 9.70 -1.41 11.11
N ARG A 115 10.76 -1.85 11.81
CA ARG A 115 11.68 -0.97 12.54
C ARG A 115 12.56 -0.09 11.64
N ARG A 116 12.71 -0.48 10.38
CA ARG A 116 13.56 0.20 9.38
C ARG A 116 12.74 0.95 8.34
N LEU A 117 11.44 0.65 8.26
CA LEU A 117 10.52 1.28 7.35
C LEU A 117 10.35 2.74 7.76
N GLN A 118 10.44 3.63 6.79
CA GLN A 118 10.33 5.07 6.97
C GLN A 118 9.35 5.64 5.95
N LEU A 119 8.79 6.81 6.25
CA LEU A 119 8.08 7.62 5.28
C LEU A 119 9.06 8.59 4.62
N ALA A 120 8.98 8.75 3.30
CA ALA A 120 9.70 9.81 2.61
C ALA A 120 9.23 11.19 3.08
N ASN A 121 10.15 12.15 3.18
CA ASN A 121 9.86 13.55 3.51
C ASN A 121 9.36 14.36 2.30
N TRP A 122 8.89 13.68 1.25
CA TRP A 122 8.36 14.26 0.03
C TRP A 122 7.18 13.41 -0.47
N MET A 123 6.30 14.04 -1.22
CA MET A 123 5.12 13.42 -1.82
C MET A 123 5.00 13.86 -3.28
N VAL A 124 4.26 13.10 -4.08
CA VAL A 124 3.96 13.46 -5.46
C VAL A 124 2.46 13.75 -5.59
N PRO A 125 2.06 14.96 -6.00
CA PRO A 125 0.67 15.23 -6.33
C PRO A 125 0.31 14.52 -7.64
N GLU A 126 -0.79 13.78 -7.63
CA GLU A 126 -1.42 13.15 -8.79
C GLU A 126 -2.74 13.88 -9.10
N ALA A 127 -3.39 13.61 -10.24
CA ALA A 127 -4.64 14.28 -10.62
C ALA A 127 -5.69 14.31 -9.48
N GLN A 128 -5.93 13.17 -8.82
CA GLN A 128 -6.98 13.01 -7.80
C GLN A 128 -6.45 12.60 -6.42
N ALA A 129 -5.14 12.59 -6.22
CA ALA A 129 -4.53 12.03 -5.01
C ALA A 129 -3.16 12.65 -4.70
N TYR A 130 -2.62 12.31 -3.55
CA TYR A 130 -1.23 12.50 -3.18
C TYR A 130 -0.60 11.12 -2.97
N ARG A 131 0.57 10.88 -3.55
CA ARG A 131 1.34 9.65 -3.35
C ARG A 131 2.47 9.90 -2.36
N CYS A 132 2.48 9.11 -1.29
CA CYS A 132 3.50 9.14 -0.25
C CYS A 132 4.29 7.83 -0.25
N PHE A 133 5.60 7.91 -0.09
CA PHE A 133 6.50 6.79 -0.36
C PHE A 133 7.05 6.16 0.92
N LEU A 134 7.13 4.84 0.93
CA LEU A 134 7.72 4.06 2.01
C LEU A 134 9.15 3.68 1.64
N LEU A 135 10.08 3.94 2.55
CA LEU A 135 11.51 3.77 2.32
C LEU A 135 12.09 2.72 3.27
N VAL A 136 13.09 1.98 2.77
CA VAL A 136 14.06 1.24 3.59
C VAL A 136 15.44 1.52 3.00
N ASP A 137 16.38 1.98 3.82
CA ASP A 137 17.74 2.36 3.41
C ASP A 137 17.78 3.30 2.18
N GLY A 138 16.87 4.29 2.15
CA GLY A 138 16.78 5.27 1.06
C GLY A 138 16.16 4.76 -0.24
N ARG A 139 15.68 3.51 -0.31
CA ARG A 139 15.02 2.94 -1.48
C ARG A 139 13.51 2.86 -1.29
N VAL A 140 12.75 3.15 -2.34
CA VAL A 140 11.28 3.05 -2.36
C VAL A 140 10.86 1.59 -2.36
N MET A 141 10.21 1.15 -1.28
CA MET A 141 9.72 -0.23 -1.11
C MET A 141 8.21 -0.36 -1.28
N GLY A 142 7.49 0.76 -1.24
CA GLY A 142 6.06 0.83 -1.41
C GLY A 142 5.57 2.27 -1.39
N PHE A 143 4.27 2.46 -1.48
CA PHE A 143 3.64 3.77 -1.40
C PHE A 143 2.21 3.63 -0.85
N LEU A 144 1.71 4.70 -0.26
CA LEU A 144 0.29 4.87 0.07
C LEU A 144 -0.24 6.10 -0.67
N ARG A 145 -1.57 6.14 -0.86
CA ARG A 145 -2.23 7.27 -1.53
C ARG A 145 -3.25 7.90 -0.59
N LEU A 146 -3.31 9.23 -0.62
CA LEU A 146 -4.36 10.02 0.01
C LEU A 146 -5.21 10.68 -1.08
N SER A 147 -6.51 10.81 -0.87
CA SER A 147 -7.38 11.61 -1.73
C SER A 147 -7.02 13.10 -1.62
N ARG A 148 -7.62 13.93 -2.47
CA ARG A 148 -7.54 15.40 -2.32
C ARG A 148 -8.11 15.91 -0.98
N SER A 149 -8.98 15.14 -0.34
CA SER A 149 -9.52 15.41 0.99
C SER A 149 -8.71 14.75 2.11
N LEU A 150 -7.49 14.27 1.84
CA LEU A 150 -6.58 13.66 2.83
C LEU A 150 -7.07 12.33 3.43
N GLU A 151 -8.05 11.68 2.80
CA GLU A 151 -8.49 10.33 3.19
C GLU A 151 -7.58 9.26 2.58
N PRO A 152 -7.16 8.25 3.35
CA PRO A 152 -6.37 7.14 2.80
C PRO A 152 -7.19 6.39 1.75
N LEU A 153 -6.56 6.11 0.61
CA LEU A 153 -7.19 5.41 -0.51
C LEU A 153 -6.72 3.95 -0.53
N PRO A 154 -7.60 2.98 -0.26
CA PRO A 154 -7.31 1.57 -0.47
C PRO A 154 -7.08 1.28 -1.96
N GLU A 155 -6.33 0.23 -2.27
CA GLU A 155 -6.13 -0.24 -3.65
C GLU A 155 -6.95 -1.53 -3.91
N PRO A 156 -8.09 -1.44 -4.62
CA PRO A 156 -8.96 -2.58 -4.87
C PRO A 156 -8.25 -3.73 -5.61
N ARG A 157 -7.29 -3.41 -6.49
CA ARG A 157 -6.56 -4.43 -7.24
C ARG A 157 -5.73 -5.33 -6.32
N TRP A 158 -5.08 -4.75 -5.31
CA TRP A 158 -4.29 -5.52 -4.34
C TRP A 158 -5.17 -6.44 -3.50
N LEU A 159 -6.37 -5.99 -3.12
CA LEU A 159 -7.33 -6.83 -2.41
C LEU A 159 -7.84 -7.98 -3.29
N ALA A 160 -8.11 -7.71 -4.57
CA ALA A 160 -8.52 -8.74 -5.53
C ALA A 160 -7.40 -9.77 -5.76
N ASP A 161 -6.14 -9.34 -5.91
CA ASP A 161 -4.97 -10.21 -6.05
C ASP A 161 -4.78 -11.09 -4.81
N PHE A 162 -4.91 -10.49 -3.62
CA PHE A 162 -4.86 -11.21 -2.36
C PHE A 162 -5.93 -12.30 -2.27
N ARG A 163 -7.19 -11.98 -2.58
CA ARG A 163 -8.31 -12.93 -2.53
C ARG A 163 -8.16 -14.07 -3.54
N ARG A 164 -7.62 -13.78 -4.73
CA ARG A 164 -7.37 -14.79 -5.78
C ARG A 164 -6.22 -15.74 -5.45
N SER A 165 -5.28 -15.34 -4.58
CA SER A 165 -4.13 -16.17 -4.26
C SER A 165 -4.54 -17.37 -3.38
N PRO A 166 -4.21 -18.61 -3.79
CA PRO A 166 -4.42 -19.79 -2.94
C PRO A 166 -3.44 -19.84 -1.76
N TYR A 167 -2.38 -19.03 -1.80
CA TYR A 167 -1.32 -19.00 -0.81
C TYR A 167 -1.35 -17.66 -0.08
N ARG A 168 -2.28 -17.51 0.87
CA ARG A 168 -2.51 -16.24 1.57
C ARG A 168 -2.67 -16.38 3.08
N TRP A 169 -2.42 -15.30 3.80
CA TRP A 169 -2.75 -15.12 5.21
C TRP A 169 -3.31 -13.71 5.45
N PRO A 170 -4.39 -13.56 6.24
CA PRO A 170 -5.24 -14.64 6.75
C PRO A 170 -5.95 -15.37 5.61
N SER A 171 -6.18 -16.68 5.75
CA SER A 171 -7.09 -17.43 4.89
C SER A 171 -8.53 -17.17 5.37
N GLU A 172 -9.52 -17.22 4.46
CA GLU A 172 -10.94 -17.01 4.82
C GLU A 172 -11.44 -18.04 5.85
N GLU A 173 -10.86 -19.26 5.86
CA GLU A 173 -11.13 -20.28 6.88
C GLU A 173 -10.77 -19.84 8.32
N ALA A 174 -9.82 -18.91 8.49
CA ALA A 174 -9.43 -18.41 9.80
C ALA A 174 -10.36 -17.30 10.34
N GLN A 175 -11.33 -16.83 9.55
CA GLN A 175 -12.30 -15.78 9.94
C GLN A 175 -13.68 -16.35 10.29
N GLY A 176 -13.86 -17.68 10.24
CA GLY A 176 -15.16 -18.35 10.34
C GLY A 176 -15.45 -19.09 11.65
N ASN A 177 -14.61 -19.04 12.68
CA ASN A 177 -14.95 -19.59 14.01
C ASN A 177 -15.27 -18.46 14.99
N PRO A 178 -16.55 -18.22 15.33
CA PRO A 178 -16.92 -17.46 16.51
C PRO A 178 -16.48 -18.15 17.81
#